data_AF-A0A2N3QQK5-F1
#
_entry.id   AF-A0A2N3QQK5-F1
#
_cell.length_a   1.000
_cell.length_b   1.000
_cell.length_c   1.000
_cell.angle_alpha   90.00
_cell.angle_beta   90.00
_cell.angle_gamma   90.00
#
_symmetry.space_group_name_H-M   'P 1'
#
loop_
_entity.id
_entity.type
_entity.pdbx_description
1 polymer ?
#
loop_
_entity_poly.entity_id
_entity_poly.type
_entity_poly.pdbx_seq_one_letter_code
_entity_poly.pdbx_strand_id
1 'polypeptide(L)'
;MTIPLILASKSKPRRDILFHAGICPTIRVSHVDEDAVLARAADERGITVDELPIDTKVMLLAEAKALAVYEAYLAVAKTAREATGEHVTGRPLDAVTADDPAAALADDTRAETQTRDFSRVRIPRTEEPLQQALAAEGRGLTAAGVGPLILGCDSMFLLDGKAYGKPHTPEVARARLRRMSGATGELWTGHCLIDFATGRVSKGASKATLHFSEFSDTMINRYIATGEPLEVAGSFTLDGFGGAFIEGIEGDPSGIIGLSLPLARQLTEQLGVEWTDLWNVTRDERFEVAAPNNGGKLPPKENVRQPGDGWVECACGRKHWGTNGAAGVLLARRDAQTGEVTHIVMQHRAAWSAEGGTWGIPGGAIADGENTIEGALRESFEEANITPEDIEVVGSYCEDHGPWSYTTVFAFEKPGHEVHPKANDDESMEIVWVPIDEVPDRKLLTAMRTDWPSFEKRLRALAVEHKGE
;
A
#
# COMPACT_ATOMS: atom_id res chain seq x y z
N MET A 1 9.80 -16.56 10.95
CA MET A 1 9.06 -15.31 10.71
C MET A 1 8.33 -15.47 9.39
N THR A 2 7.12 -14.96 9.30
CA THR A 2 6.35 -14.99 8.05
C THR A 2 7.04 -14.14 6.99
N ILE A 3 7.07 -14.61 5.75
CA ILE A 3 7.62 -13.85 4.62
C ILE A 3 6.51 -12.93 4.10
N PRO A 4 6.71 -11.59 4.05
CA PRO A 4 5.68 -10.70 3.57
C PRO A 4 5.41 -10.89 2.07
N LEU A 5 4.16 -10.70 1.67
CA LEU A 5 3.72 -10.72 0.28
C LEU A 5 3.21 -9.32 -0.09
N ILE A 6 3.71 -8.77 -1.20
CA ILE A 6 3.23 -7.54 -1.81
C ILE A 6 2.40 -7.91 -3.04
N LEU A 7 1.13 -7.52 -3.09
CA LEU A 7 0.27 -7.71 -4.25
C LEU A 7 0.35 -6.48 -5.16
N ALA A 8 0.91 -6.66 -6.37
CA ALA A 8 1.09 -5.61 -7.37
C ALA A 8 -0.22 -5.28 -8.14
N SER A 9 -1.34 -5.11 -7.44
CA SER A 9 -2.68 -5.04 -8.04
C SER A 9 -3.71 -4.41 -7.11
N LYS A 10 -4.58 -3.55 -7.67
CA LYS A 10 -5.78 -3.00 -6.98
C LYS A 10 -7.00 -3.94 -6.95
N SER A 11 -6.88 -5.15 -7.50
CA SER A 11 -8.00 -6.09 -7.63
C SER A 11 -8.45 -6.64 -6.28
N LYS A 12 -9.66 -6.24 -5.84
CA LYS A 12 -10.32 -6.77 -4.63
C LYS A 12 -10.47 -8.31 -4.67
N PRO A 13 -10.94 -8.95 -5.75
CA PRO A 13 -11.03 -10.41 -5.82
C PRO A 13 -9.70 -11.13 -5.57
N ARG A 14 -8.58 -10.62 -6.11
CA ARG A 14 -7.25 -11.22 -5.90
C ARG A 14 -6.82 -11.13 -4.44
N ARG A 15 -7.04 -9.97 -3.82
CA ARG A 15 -6.76 -9.75 -2.39
C ARG A 15 -7.60 -10.68 -1.52
N ASP A 16 -8.91 -10.75 -1.78
CA ASP A 16 -9.83 -11.57 -0.98
C ASP A 16 -9.46 -13.06 -1.08
N ILE A 17 -9.01 -13.54 -2.25
CA ILE A 17 -8.49 -14.90 -2.39
C ILE A 17 -7.27 -15.17 -1.51
N LEU A 18 -6.29 -14.25 -1.52
CA LEU A 18 -5.09 -14.39 -0.68
C LEU A 18 -5.47 -14.39 0.80
N PHE A 19 -6.36 -13.48 1.20
CA PHE A 19 -6.81 -13.36 2.59
C PHE A 19 -7.47 -14.65 3.10
N HIS A 20 -8.40 -15.22 2.32
CA HIS A 20 -9.01 -16.51 2.66
C HIS A 20 -8.01 -17.67 2.62
N ALA A 21 -6.95 -17.56 1.81
CA ALA A 21 -5.83 -18.50 1.78
C ALA A 21 -4.83 -18.31 2.94
N GLY A 22 -5.09 -17.39 3.88
CA GLY A 22 -4.28 -17.15 5.07
C GLY A 22 -3.22 -16.07 4.92
N ILE A 23 -3.24 -15.29 3.84
CA ILE A 23 -2.23 -14.29 3.49
C ILE A 23 -2.88 -12.90 3.39
N CYS A 24 -2.50 -11.98 4.25
CA CYS A 24 -2.78 -10.55 4.13
C CYS A 24 -1.61 -9.91 3.39
N PRO A 25 -1.76 -9.55 2.10
CA PRO A 25 -0.69 -8.89 1.37
C PRO A 25 -0.67 -7.38 1.65
N THR A 26 0.52 -6.78 1.58
CA THR A 26 0.64 -5.32 1.36
C THR A 26 0.19 -5.01 -0.06
N ILE A 27 -0.64 -3.98 -0.25
CA ILE A 27 -1.19 -3.65 -1.56
C ILE A 27 -0.36 -2.55 -2.19
N ARG A 28 0.28 -2.85 -3.33
CA ARG A 28 0.95 -1.83 -4.14
C ARG A 28 0.34 -1.80 -5.54
N VAL A 29 -0.30 -0.69 -5.90
CA VAL A 29 -0.86 -0.55 -7.25
C VAL A 29 0.27 -0.35 -8.24
N SER A 30 0.32 -1.22 -9.26
CA SER A 30 1.23 -1.07 -10.39
C SER A 30 0.60 -0.16 -11.46
N HIS A 31 1.42 0.74 -12.02
CA HIS A 31 1.06 1.57 -13.16
C HIS A 31 1.86 1.10 -14.37
N VAL A 32 1.21 0.35 -15.26
CA VAL A 32 1.84 -0.25 -16.45
C VAL A 32 1.02 0.13 -17.68
N ASP A 33 1.70 0.59 -18.72
CA ASP A 33 1.13 0.71 -20.06
C ASP A 33 1.07 -0.69 -20.69
N GLU A 34 -0.06 -1.37 -20.49
CA GLU A 34 -0.27 -2.76 -20.93
C GLU A 34 -0.16 -2.88 -22.46
N ASP A 35 -0.67 -1.91 -23.20
CA ASP A 35 -0.63 -1.88 -24.66
C ASP A 35 0.81 -1.76 -25.16
N ALA A 36 1.62 -0.87 -24.55
CA ALA A 36 3.03 -0.72 -24.90
C ALA A 36 3.85 -1.99 -24.58
N VAL A 37 3.56 -2.67 -23.46
CA VAL A 37 4.22 -3.94 -23.11
C VAL A 37 3.95 -5.01 -24.17
N LEU A 38 2.69 -5.17 -24.59
CA LEU A 38 2.31 -6.15 -25.60
C LEU A 38 2.83 -5.78 -26.99
N ALA A 39 2.77 -4.51 -27.37
CA ALA A 39 3.28 -4.01 -28.65
C ALA A 39 4.78 -4.28 -28.80
N ARG A 40 5.58 -3.93 -27.77
CA ARG A 40 7.02 -4.20 -27.76
C ARG A 40 7.32 -5.69 -27.92
N ALA A 41 6.61 -6.55 -27.20
CA ALA A 41 6.82 -7.99 -27.27
C ALA A 41 6.40 -8.59 -28.63
N ALA A 42 5.38 -8.02 -29.28
CA ALA A 42 4.96 -8.41 -30.62
C ALA A 42 6.00 -7.99 -31.66
N ASP A 43 6.51 -6.76 -31.56
CA ASP A 43 7.54 -6.19 -32.44
C ASP A 43 8.85 -7.00 -32.36
N GLU A 44 9.31 -7.35 -31.16
CA GLU A 44 10.49 -8.20 -30.94
C GLU A 44 10.38 -9.58 -31.60
N ARG A 45 9.15 -10.06 -31.81
CA ARG A 45 8.84 -11.34 -32.44
C ARG A 45 8.45 -11.22 -33.92
N GLY A 46 8.33 -10.00 -34.45
CA GLY A 46 7.92 -9.76 -35.83
C GLY A 46 6.47 -10.19 -36.13
N ILE A 47 5.58 -10.13 -35.14
CA ILE A 47 4.15 -10.48 -35.26
C ILE A 47 3.28 -9.32 -34.78
N THR A 48 1.97 -9.40 -35.03
CA THR A 48 1.00 -8.46 -34.44
C THR A 48 0.66 -8.82 -32.99
N VAL A 49 0.12 -7.87 -32.23
CA VAL A 49 -0.35 -8.13 -30.86
C VAL A 49 -1.45 -9.20 -30.85
N ASP A 50 -2.32 -9.26 -31.85
CA ASP A 50 -3.37 -10.28 -31.93
C ASP A 50 -2.81 -11.69 -32.11
N GLU A 51 -1.66 -11.83 -32.75
CA GLU A 51 -0.97 -13.11 -32.97
C GLU A 51 -0.16 -13.59 -31.75
N LEU A 52 0.06 -12.74 -30.74
CA LEU A 52 0.71 -13.18 -29.50
C LEU A 52 -0.14 -14.25 -28.80
N PRO A 53 0.45 -15.41 -28.44
CA PRO A 53 -0.23 -16.42 -27.64
C PRO A 53 -0.79 -15.83 -26.33
N ILE A 54 -2.02 -16.18 -25.97
CA ILE A 54 -2.71 -15.58 -24.82
C ILE A 54 -1.99 -15.82 -23.50
N ASP A 55 -1.39 -17.01 -23.33
CA ASP A 55 -0.56 -17.36 -22.18
C ASP A 55 0.66 -16.42 -22.08
N THR A 56 1.29 -16.12 -23.22
CA THR A 56 2.38 -15.16 -23.30
C THR A 56 1.92 -13.75 -22.92
N LYS A 57 0.74 -13.30 -23.42
CA LYS A 57 0.19 -11.98 -23.09
C LYS A 57 0.01 -11.80 -21.58
N VAL A 58 -0.70 -12.72 -20.93
CA VAL A 58 -1.00 -12.60 -19.49
C VAL A 58 0.27 -12.73 -18.64
N MET A 59 1.25 -13.55 -19.05
CA MET A 59 2.54 -13.63 -18.35
C MET A 59 3.35 -12.34 -18.46
N LEU A 60 3.42 -11.73 -19.65
CA LEU A 60 4.15 -10.47 -19.86
C LEU A 60 3.54 -9.33 -19.03
N LEU A 61 2.21 -9.24 -18.99
CA LEU A 61 1.52 -8.21 -18.21
C LEU A 61 1.66 -8.45 -16.70
N ALA A 62 1.56 -9.70 -16.24
CA ALA A 62 1.82 -10.05 -14.85
C ALA A 62 3.25 -9.71 -14.43
N GLU A 63 4.23 -9.99 -15.28
CA GLU A 63 5.64 -9.66 -15.06
C GLU A 63 5.88 -8.16 -15.03
N ALA A 64 5.34 -7.41 -15.99
CA ALA A 64 5.47 -5.95 -16.01
C ALA A 64 4.88 -5.30 -14.74
N LYS A 65 3.74 -5.81 -14.26
CA LYS A 65 3.11 -5.34 -13.01
C LYS A 65 3.99 -5.61 -11.78
N ALA A 66 4.55 -6.81 -11.66
CA ALA A 66 5.45 -7.16 -10.57
C ALA A 66 6.75 -6.33 -10.63
N LEU A 67 7.33 -6.15 -11.82
CA LEU A 67 8.57 -5.38 -12.01
C LEU A 67 8.39 -3.90 -11.67
N ALA A 68 7.28 -3.27 -12.06
CA ALA A 68 7.01 -1.88 -11.70
C ALA A 68 6.98 -1.66 -10.18
N VAL A 69 6.42 -2.62 -9.43
CA VAL A 69 6.44 -2.58 -7.96
C VAL A 69 7.84 -2.88 -7.41
N TYR A 70 8.56 -3.83 -7.99
CA TYR A 70 9.95 -4.14 -7.62
C TYR A 70 10.87 -2.91 -7.74
N GLU A 71 10.78 -2.19 -8.86
CA GLU A 71 11.54 -0.96 -9.10
C GLU A 71 11.20 0.15 -8.07
N ALA A 72 9.91 0.32 -7.75
CA ALA A 72 9.49 1.29 -6.73
C ALA A 72 10.06 0.94 -5.33
N TYR A 73 10.06 -0.35 -4.96
CA TYR A 73 10.65 -0.78 -3.68
C TYR A 73 12.17 -0.70 -3.67
N LEU A 74 12.84 -0.89 -4.83
CA LEU A 74 14.27 -0.61 -4.96
C LEU A 74 14.59 0.87 -4.72
N ALA A 75 13.75 1.78 -5.21
CA ALA A 75 13.88 3.21 -4.96
C ALA A 75 13.69 3.57 -3.47
N VAL A 76 12.69 2.98 -2.80
CA VAL A 76 12.49 3.10 -1.34
C VAL A 76 13.74 2.63 -0.59
N ALA A 77 14.18 1.40 -0.85
CA ALA A 77 15.33 0.81 -0.17
C ALA A 77 16.63 1.59 -0.45
N LYS A 78 16.81 2.11 -1.67
CA LYS A 78 17.94 2.97 -2.02
C LYS A 78 17.92 4.26 -1.20
N THR A 79 16.78 4.95 -1.17
CA THR A 79 16.62 6.22 -0.45
C THR A 79 16.82 6.04 1.05
N ALA A 80 16.32 4.94 1.64
CA ALA A 80 16.56 4.61 3.03
C ALA A 80 18.05 4.33 3.35
N ARG A 81 18.77 3.66 2.46
CA ARG A 81 20.23 3.44 2.60
C ARG A 81 21.05 4.73 2.45
N GLU A 82 20.58 5.65 1.60
CA GLU A 82 21.22 6.95 1.37
C GLU A 82 20.86 7.98 2.44
N ALA A 83 19.95 7.66 3.36
CA ALA A 83 19.52 8.57 4.42
C ALA A 83 20.67 8.98 5.36
N THR A 84 20.77 10.26 5.67
CA THR A 84 21.84 10.83 6.51
C THR A 84 21.29 11.52 7.75
N GLY A 85 22.20 12.04 8.58
CA GLY A 85 21.86 12.81 9.78
C GLY A 85 21.63 11.94 11.01
N GLU A 86 20.99 12.55 12.01
CA GLU A 86 20.76 11.91 13.31
C GLU A 86 19.33 11.37 13.42
N HIS A 87 19.21 10.25 14.12
CA HIS A 87 17.97 9.75 14.69
C HIS A 87 17.86 10.23 16.14
N VAL A 88 16.78 10.95 16.44
CA VAL A 88 16.48 11.44 17.79
C VAL A 88 15.32 10.64 18.35
N THR A 89 15.51 9.98 19.49
CA THR A 89 14.42 9.27 20.18
C THR A 89 13.96 10.07 21.39
N GLY A 90 12.67 10.43 21.44
CA GLY A 90 12.03 11.05 22.58
C GLY A 90 11.16 10.05 23.35
N ARG A 91 11.29 9.99 24.69
CA ARG A 91 10.52 9.07 25.55
C ARG A 91 9.58 9.81 26.49
N PRO A 92 8.35 10.20 26.05
CA PRO A 92 7.45 10.98 26.88
C PRO A 92 7.02 10.27 28.17
N LEU A 93 6.91 8.94 28.18
CA LEU A 93 6.47 8.19 29.37
C LEU A 93 7.52 8.15 30.49
N ASP A 94 8.81 8.20 30.16
CA ASP A 94 9.89 8.29 31.14
C ASP A 94 9.83 9.61 31.92
N ALA A 95 9.40 10.70 31.26
CA ALA A 95 9.23 12.01 31.89
C ALA A 95 8.07 12.03 32.90
N VAL A 96 6.97 11.36 32.56
CA VAL A 96 5.73 11.35 33.36
C VAL A 96 5.90 10.54 34.65
N THR A 97 6.71 9.49 34.62
CA THR A 97 6.99 8.66 35.82
C THR A 97 7.92 9.34 36.83
N ALA A 98 8.69 10.34 36.42
CA ALA A 98 9.69 11.00 37.25
C ALA A 98 9.13 12.14 38.13
N ASP A 99 8.20 12.96 37.62
CA ASP A 99 7.87 14.25 38.27
C ASP A 99 6.44 14.38 38.86
N ASP A 100 5.39 13.75 38.32
CA ASP A 100 4.03 13.74 38.93
C ASP A 100 3.06 12.77 38.19
N PRO A 101 2.78 11.55 38.72
CA PRO A 101 1.93 10.58 38.03
C PRO A 101 0.45 11.00 37.95
N ALA A 102 -0.03 11.91 38.80
CA ALA A 102 -1.44 12.29 38.86
C ALA A 102 -1.82 13.46 37.92
N ALA A 103 -0.88 14.37 37.62
CA ALA A 103 -1.15 15.54 36.78
C ALA A 103 -1.22 15.20 35.27
N ALA A 104 -0.51 14.17 34.82
CA ALA A 104 -0.49 13.80 33.41
C ALA A 104 -1.74 13.02 32.97
N LEU A 105 -2.34 12.20 33.85
CA LEU A 105 -3.46 11.29 33.53
C LEU A 105 -4.84 11.98 33.57
N ALA A 106 -4.90 13.28 33.87
CA ALA A 106 -6.13 13.98 34.19
C ALA A 106 -7.01 14.37 32.98
N ASP A 107 -6.56 14.19 31.72
CA ASP A 107 -7.39 14.49 30.54
C ASP A 107 -8.22 13.27 30.09
N ASP A 108 -9.03 12.73 31.01
CA ASP A 108 -9.92 11.58 30.80
C ASP A 108 -11.20 11.95 30.02
N THR A 109 -11.28 13.17 29.47
CA THR A 109 -12.45 13.66 28.73
C THR A 109 -12.34 13.49 27.21
N ARG A 110 -11.13 13.21 26.70
CA ARG A 110 -10.86 13.04 25.27
C ARG A 110 -11.02 11.58 24.85
N ALA A 111 -11.44 11.34 23.60
CA ALA A 111 -11.63 10.00 23.06
C ALA A 111 -10.34 9.16 23.11
N GLU A 112 -10.47 7.84 23.31
CA GLU A 112 -9.34 6.89 23.43
C GLU A 112 -8.37 6.92 22.24
N THR A 113 -8.82 7.35 21.06
CA THR A 113 -8.07 7.42 19.81
C THR A 113 -7.38 8.76 19.54
N GLN A 114 -7.49 9.73 20.47
CA GLN A 114 -6.76 11.00 20.38
C GLN A 114 -5.38 10.87 21.03
N THR A 115 -4.35 11.41 20.39
CA THR A 115 -3.00 11.37 20.94
C THR A 115 -2.93 12.18 22.23
N ARG A 116 -2.17 11.67 23.20
CA ARG A 116 -1.97 12.34 24.47
C ARG A 116 -1.11 13.59 24.30
N ASP A 117 -1.50 14.66 24.99
CA ASP A 117 -0.81 15.95 24.90
C ASP A 117 0.37 15.99 25.90
N PHE A 118 1.59 16.01 25.38
CA PHE A 118 2.84 16.11 26.16
C PHE A 118 3.47 17.51 26.10
N SER A 119 2.77 18.52 25.57
CA SER A 119 3.33 19.88 25.34
C SER A 119 3.85 20.59 26.59
N ARG A 120 3.45 20.15 27.78
CA ARG A 120 3.89 20.71 29.08
C ARG A 120 4.96 19.88 29.78
N VAL A 121 5.44 18.81 29.13
CA VAL A 121 6.39 17.86 29.71
C VAL A 121 7.72 17.97 28.98
N ARG A 122 8.83 18.02 29.72
CA ARG A 122 10.16 17.96 29.13
C ARG A 122 10.49 16.51 28.78
N ILE A 123 10.40 16.16 27.50
CA ILE A 123 10.67 14.82 27.00
C ILE A 123 12.18 14.52 27.02
N PRO A 124 12.65 13.47 27.74
CA PRO A 124 14.00 12.94 27.64
C PRO A 124 14.30 12.51 26.20
N ARG A 125 15.49 12.86 25.71
CA ARG A 125 15.92 12.58 24.33
C ARG A 125 17.29 11.92 24.29
N THR A 126 17.45 10.98 23.37
CA THR A 126 18.73 10.41 22.96
C THR A 126 18.95 10.65 21.48
N GLU A 127 20.20 10.78 21.06
CA GLU A 127 20.58 11.01 19.66
C GLU A 127 21.62 9.98 19.25
N GLU A 128 21.49 9.45 18.05
CA GLU A 128 22.45 8.54 17.42
C GLU A 128 22.44 8.69 15.90
N PRO A 129 23.50 8.28 15.19
CA PRO A 129 23.52 8.34 13.72
C PRO A 129 22.37 7.53 13.12
N LEU A 130 21.68 8.10 12.12
CA LEU A 130 20.48 7.47 11.53
C LEU A 130 20.74 6.04 11.03
N GLN A 131 21.88 5.83 10.36
CA GLN A 131 22.25 4.51 9.85
C GLN A 131 22.51 3.48 10.97
N GLN A 132 22.97 3.92 12.14
CA GLN A 132 23.13 3.04 13.29
C GLN A 132 21.77 2.64 13.88
N ALA A 133 20.85 3.60 14.01
CA ALA A 133 19.48 3.32 14.46
C ALA A 133 18.79 2.32 13.52
N LEU A 134 18.87 2.52 12.20
CA LEU A 134 18.28 1.62 11.20
C LEU A 134 18.85 0.20 11.28
N ALA A 135 20.18 0.07 11.45
CA ALA A 135 20.81 -1.24 11.64
C ALA A 135 20.36 -1.92 12.95
N ALA A 136 20.08 -1.14 14.00
CA ALA A 136 19.63 -1.64 15.29
C ALA A 136 18.16 -2.11 15.27
N GLU A 137 17.31 -1.61 14.36
CA GLU A 137 15.92 -2.08 14.22
C GLU A 137 15.83 -3.57 13.83
N GLY A 138 16.87 -4.14 13.22
CA GLY A 138 16.91 -5.56 12.84
C GLY A 138 15.88 -5.97 11.78
N ARG A 139 15.30 -4.99 11.07
CA ARG A 139 14.30 -5.15 10.00
C ARG A 139 14.67 -4.24 8.82
N GLY A 140 14.02 -4.46 7.69
CA GLY A 140 14.20 -3.69 6.47
C GLY A 140 14.08 -4.57 5.22
N LEU A 141 13.64 -3.97 4.12
CA LEU A 141 13.36 -4.67 2.85
C LEU A 141 14.56 -5.45 2.32
N THR A 142 15.79 -4.96 2.57
CA THR A 142 17.04 -5.63 2.14
C THR A 142 17.76 -6.38 3.25
N ALA A 143 17.19 -6.45 4.46
CA ALA A 143 17.81 -7.15 5.58
C ALA A 143 17.54 -8.67 5.55
N ALA A 144 16.46 -9.09 4.90
CA ALA A 144 16.09 -10.49 4.78
C ALA A 144 16.88 -11.21 3.68
N GLY A 145 17.16 -12.51 3.88
CA GLY A 145 17.75 -13.37 2.84
C GLY A 145 16.74 -13.87 1.80
N VAL A 146 15.45 -13.67 2.07
CA VAL A 146 14.33 -14.01 1.19
C VAL A 146 13.15 -13.07 1.49
N GLY A 147 12.47 -12.64 0.44
CA GLY A 147 11.31 -11.76 0.51
C GLY A 147 11.66 -10.27 0.70
N PRO A 148 10.64 -9.41 0.83
CA PRO A 148 9.23 -9.72 0.58
C PRO A 148 9.01 -10.25 -0.85
N LEU A 149 8.02 -11.13 -1.03
CA LEU A 149 7.66 -11.61 -2.37
C LEU A 149 6.72 -10.61 -3.03
N ILE A 150 6.93 -10.27 -4.30
CA ILE A 150 6.07 -9.37 -5.07
C ILE A 150 5.30 -10.20 -6.10
N LEU A 151 3.98 -10.16 -6.03
CA LEU A 151 3.08 -10.91 -6.90
C LEU A 151 2.36 -9.98 -7.89
N GLY A 152 2.67 -10.15 -9.18
CA GLY A 152 1.90 -9.59 -10.28
C GLY A 152 0.96 -10.62 -10.90
N CYS A 153 -0.25 -10.21 -11.26
CA CYS A 153 -1.23 -11.05 -11.95
C CYS A 153 -1.95 -10.30 -13.07
N ASP A 154 -2.23 -11.00 -14.16
CA ASP A 154 -3.08 -10.53 -15.25
C ASP A 154 -4.00 -11.63 -15.77
N SER A 155 -5.17 -11.27 -16.30
CA SER A 155 -6.20 -12.24 -16.70
C SER A 155 -6.91 -11.84 -17.98
N MET A 156 -7.09 -12.79 -18.91
CA MET A 156 -7.81 -12.60 -20.17
C MET A 156 -8.77 -13.75 -20.44
N PHE A 157 -9.96 -13.42 -20.97
CA PHE A 157 -10.94 -14.40 -21.40
C PHE A 157 -10.87 -14.61 -22.91
N LEU A 158 -10.73 -15.85 -23.35
CA LEU A 158 -10.71 -16.27 -24.74
C LEU A 158 -12.04 -16.96 -25.09
N LEU A 159 -12.69 -16.50 -26.15
CA LEU A 159 -13.86 -17.15 -26.73
C LEU A 159 -13.73 -17.13 -28.26
N ASP A 160 -13.86 -18.30 -28.89
CA ASP A 160 -13.65 -18.49 -30.33
C ASP A 160 -12.31 -17.93 -30.84
N GLY A 161 -11.24 -18.13 -30.08
CA GLY A 161 -9.89 -17.65 -30.41
C GLY A 161 -9.71 -16.13 -30.30
N LYS A 162 -10.68 -15.40 -29.74
CA LYS A 162 -10.58 -13.95 -29.52
C LYS A 162 -10.53 -13.61 -28.04
N ALA A 163 -9.56 -12.77 -27.65
CA ALA A 163 -9.43 -12.28 -26.30
C ALA A 163 -10.43 -11.14 -26.05
N TYR A 164 -11.08 -11.15 -24.89
CA TYR A 164 -12.08 -10.17 -24.50
C TYR A 164 -11.71 -9.53 -23.15
N GLY A 165 -11.51 -8.21 -23.18
CA GLY A 165 -11.43 -7.37 -21.97
C GLY A 165 -12.80 -7.04 -21.39
N LYS A 166 -12.90 -5.96 -20.60
CA LYS A 166 -14.18 -5.49 -20.03
C LYS A 166 -15.07 -4.87 -21.12
N PRO A 167 -16.40 -5.08 -21.11
CA PRO A 167 -17.27 -4.55 -22.16
C PRO A 167 -17.68 -3.09 -21.94
N HIS A 168 -17.69 -2.59 -20.70
CA HIS A 168 -18.06 -1.24 -20.23
C HIS A 168 -19.47 -0.74 -20.57
N THR A 169 -20.09 -1.25 -21.64
CA THR A 169 -21.39 -0.80 -22.13
C THR A 169 -22.38 -1.96 -22.18
N PRO A 170 -23.67 -1.72 -21.87
CA PRO A 170 -24.72 -2.73 -21.98
C PRO A 170 -24.80 -3.36 -23.37
N GLU A 171 -24.54 -2.61 -24.43
CA GLU A 171 -24.61 -3.06 -25.82
C GLU A 171 -23.54 -4.11 -26.12
N VAL A 172 -22.29 -3.82 -25.74
CA VAL A 172 -21.15 -4.74 -25.92
C VAL A 172 -21.33 -5.97 -25.02
N ALA A 173 -21.77 -5.78 -23.77
CA ALA A 173 -22.05 -6.89 -22.86
C ALA A 173 -23.13 -7.82 -23.41
N ARG A 174 -24.23 -7.27 -23.95
CA ARG A 174 -25.31 -8.07 -24.58
C ARG A 174 -24.82 -8.87 -25.77
N ALA A 175 -24.05 -8.24 -26.67
CA ALA A 175 -23.49 -8.92 -27.83
C ALA A 175 -22.54 -10.06 -27.42
N ARG A 176 -21.74 -9.85 -26.36
CA ARG A 176 -20.82 -10.85 -25.83
C ARG A 176 -21.56 -12.01 -25.15
N LEU A 177 -22.50 -11.73 -24.25
CA LEU A 177 -23.29 -12.74 -23.57
C LEU A 177 -24.04 -13.63 -24.58
N ARG A 178 -24.59 -13.05 -25.66
CA ARG A 178 -25.19 -13.85 -26.75
C ARG A 178 -24.22 -14.82 -27.43
N ARG A 179 -22.94 -14.46 -27.55
CA ARG A 179 -21.91 -15.38 -28.09
C ARG A 179 -21.49 -16.43 -27.08
N MET A 180 -21.50 -16.09 -25.78
CA MET A 180 -21.14 -17.01 -24.71
C MET A 180 -22.22 -18.06 -24.44
N SER A 181 -23.49 -17.77 -24.73
CA SER A 181 -24.63 -18.67 -24.51
C SER A 181 -24.39 -20.06 -25.13
N GLY A 182 -24.35 -21.09 -24.28
CA GLY A 182 -24.10 -22.49 -24.70
C GLY A 182 -22.68 -22.76 -25.22
N ALA A 183 -21.79 -21.77 -25.17
CA ALA A 183 -20.44 -21.88 -25.69
C ALA A 183 -19.45 -22.34 -24.62
N THR A 184 -18.25 -22.68 -25.08
CA THR A 184 -17.11 -22.98 -24.20
C THR A 184 -16.04 -21.92 -24.42
N GLY A 185 -15.56 -21.33 -23.32
CA GLY A 185 -14.48 -20.34 -23.33
C GLY A 185 -13.31 -20.76 -22.45
N GLU A 186 -12.19 -20.06 -22.56
CA GLU A 186 -11.01 -20.29 -21.74
C GLU A 186 -10.65 -19.01 -20.99
N LEU A 187 -10.43 -19.10 -19.68
CA LEU A 187 -9.78 -18.03 -18.93
C LEU A 187 -8.32 -18.38 -18.69
N TRP A 188 -7.46 -17.42 -19.02
CA TRP A 188 -6.03 -17.49 -18.77
C TRP A 188 -5.66 -16.43 -17.74
N THR A 189 -4.93 -16.85 -16.70
CA THR A 189 -4.39 -15.93 -15.68
C THR A 189 -2.90 -16.16 -15.53
N GLY A 190 -2.11 -15.14 -15.85
CA GLY A 190 -0.67 -15.10 -15.70
C GLY A 190 -0.26 -14.65 -14.30
N HIS A 191 0.86 -15.18 -13.82
CA HIS A 191 1.44 -14.90 -12.51
C HIS A 191 2.93 -14.65 -12.66
N CYS A 192 3.43 -13.64 -11.95
CA CYS A 192 4.86 -13.40 -11.78
C CYS A 192 5.13 -13.16 -10.29
N LEU A 193 6.06 -13.92 -9.72
CA LEU A 193 6.60 -13.72 -8.39
C LEU A 193 8.05 -13.26 -8.50
N ILE A 194 8.38 -12.19 -7.80
CA ILE A 194 9.74 -11.69 -7.64
C ILE A 194 10.11 -11.78 -6.17
N ASP A 195 11.20 -12.45 -5.86
CA ASP A 195 11.83 -12.38 -4.54
C ASP A 195 12.65 -11.09 -4.44
N PHE A 196 12.21 -10.14 -3.61
CA PHE A 196 12.84 -8.83 -3.54
C PHE A 196 14.32 -8.92 -3.11
N ALA A 197 14.64 -9.77 -2.13
CA ALA A 197 15.98 -9.92 -1.58
C ALA A 197 17.00 -10.41 -2.62
N THR A 198 16.60 -11.32 -3.50
CA THR A 198 17.52 -11.95 -4.47
C THR A 198 17.33 -11.49 -5.91
N GLY A 199 16.22 -10.81 -6.21
CA GLY A 199 15.81 -10.46 -7.57
C GLY A 199 15.40 -11.67 -8.43
N ARG A 200 15.30 -12.87 -7.84
CA ARG A 200 14.89 -14.08 -8.58
C ARG A 200 13.43 -13.98 -8.97
N VAL A 201 13.13 -14.42 -10.19
CA VAL A 201 11.80 -14.37 -10.78
C VAL A 201 11.30 -15.78 -11.09
N SER A 202 10.04 -16.05 -10.75
CA SER A 202 9.29 -17.23 -11.17
C SER A 202 7.96 -16.80 -11.78
N LYS A 203 7.60 -17.36 -12.93
CA LYS A 203 6.38 -16.98 -13.66
C LYS A 203 5.71 -18.15 -14.36
N GLY A 204 4.41 -18.06 -14.57
CA GLY A 204 3.62 -19.06 -15.27
C GLY A 204 2.21 -18.56 -15.59
N ALA A 205 1.44 -19.35 -16.34
CA ALA A 205 0.03 -19.09 -16.60
C ALA A 205 -0.83 -20.28 -16.21
N SER A 206 -1.94 -19.98 -15.56
CA SER A 206 -3.03 -20.93 -15.28
C SER A 206 -4.10 -20.82 -16.37
N LYS A 207 -4.75 -21.94 -16.67
CA LYS A 207 -5.85 -22.04 -17.62
C LYS A 207 -7.06 -22.70 -16.95
N ALA A 208 -8.24 -22.17 -17.22
CA ALA A 208 -9.50 -22.84 -16.94
C ALA A 208 -10.43 -22.79 -18.16
N THR A 209 -11.03 -23.92 -18.50
CA THR A 209 -12.09 -24.01 -19.52
C THR A 209 -13.44 -23.89 -18.84
N LEU A 210 -14.31 -23.03 -19.34
CA LEU A 210 -15.64 -22.77 -18.81
C LEU A 210 -16.70 -23.19 -19.83
N HIS A 211 -17.66 -23.98 -19.37
CA HIS A 211 -18.85 -24.36 -20.14
C HIS A 211 -20.03 -23.53 -19.65
N PHE A 212 -20.60 -22.71 -20.53
CA PHE A 212 -21.71 -21.82 -20.19
C PHE A 212 -23.06 -22.44 -20.56
N SER A 213 -24.08 -22.18 -19.75
CA SER A 213 -25.46 -22.55 -20.07
C SER A 213 -26.03 -21.71 -21.21
N GLU A 214 -27.18 -22.12 -21.73
CA GLU A 214 -27.93 -21.30 -22.69
C GLU A 214 -28.55 -20.07 -22.00
N PHE A 215 -28.36 -18.90 -22.60
CA PHE A 215 -28.93 -17.64 -22.10
C PHE A 215 -30.15 -17.23 -22.93
N SER A 216 -31.28 -17.06 -22.25
CA SER A 216 -32.40 -16.32 -22.82
C SER A 216 -32.12 -14.82 -22.84
N ASP A 217 -32.72 -14.08 -23.77
CA ASP A 217 -32.64 -12.60 -23.79
C ASP A 217 -33.10 -11.97 -22.46
N THR A 218 -34.06 -12.60 -21.77
CA THR A 218 -34.51 -12.17 -20.44
C THR A 218 -33.41 -12.31 -19.40
N MET A 219 -32.68 -13.44 -19.40
CA MET A 219 -31.54 -13.64 -18.50
C MET A 219 -30.44 -12.62 -18.78
N ILE A 220 -30.08 -12.41 -20.04
CA ILE A 220 -29.04 -11.45 -20.46
C ILE A 220 -29.38 -10.04 -19.96
N ASN A 221 -30.61 -9.57 -20.21
CA ASN A 221 -31.00 -8.22 -19.81
C ASN A 221 -31.04 -8.06 -18.28
N ARG A 222 -31.49 -9.09 -17.54
CA ARG A 222 -31.46 -9.07 -16.07
C ARG A 222 -30.04 -9.09 -15.53
N TYR A 223 -29.15 -9.86 -16.15
CA TYR A 223 -27.76 -9.92 -15.73
C TYR A 223 -27.05 -8.59 -15.98
N ILE A 224 -27.22 -7.98 -17.15
CA ILE A 224 -26.68 -6.64 -17.44
C ILE A 224 -27.22 -5.59 -16.46
N ALA A 225 -28.48 -5.70 -16.04
CA ALA A 225 -29.07 -4.79 -15.07
C ALA A 225 -28.44 -4.85 -13.66
N THR A 226 -27.67 -5.91 -13.33
CA THR A 226 -26.91 -5.95 -12.08
C THR A 226 -25.65 -5.08 -12.13
N GLY A 227 -25.20 -4.70 -13.33
CA GLY A 227 -23.95 -3.97 -13.57
C GLY A 227 -22.70 -4.85 -13.56
N GLU A 228 -22.73 -6.05 -12.96
CA GLU A 228 -21.58 -6.95 -12.88
C GLU A 228 -20.93 -7.25 -14.24
N PRO A 229 -21.67 -7.57 -15.32
CA PRO A 229 -21.07 -7.91 -16.61
C PRO A 229 -20.26 -6.77 -17.25
N LEU A 230 -20.51 -5.52 -16.83
CA LEU A 230 -19.93 -4.32 -17.44
C LEU A 230 -18.47 -4.10 -17.03
N GLU A 231 -18.12 -4.53 -15.81
CA GLU A 231 -16.86 -4.17 -15.15
C GLU A 231 -15.84 -5.32 -15.05
N VAL A 232 -16.16 -6.48 -15.60
CA VAL A 232 -15.36 -7.71 -15.47
C VAL A 232 -14.93 -8.26 -16.83
N ALA A 233 -13.71 -8.83 -16.88
CA ALA A 233 -13.20 -9.48 -18.08
C ALA A 233 -14.08 -10.68 -18.44
N GLY A 234 -14.39 -10.84 -19.72
CA GLY A 234 -15.31 -11.90 -20.17
C GLY A 234 -16.78 -11.72 -19.80
N SER A 235 -17.18 -10.66 -19.09
CA SER A 235 -18.59 -10.39 -18.70
C SER A 235 -19.20 -11.42 -17.74
N PHE A 236 -18.37 -12.09 -16.94
CA PHE A 236 -18.83 -12.95 -15.85
C PHE A 236 -17.88 -12.93 -14.65
N THR A 237 -18.37 -13.37 -13.50
CA THR A 237 -17.56 -13.71 -12.31
C THR A 237 -17.96 -15.09 -11.81
N LEU A 238 -17.01 -15.87 -11.31
CA LEU A 238 -17.28 -17.21 -10.75
C LEU A 238 -18.04 -17.14 -9.41
N ASP A 239 -17.72 -16.14 -8.59
CA ASP A 239 -18.18 -15.95 -7.22
C ASP A 239 -19.29 -14.89 -7.09
N GLY A 240 -19.78 -14.36 -8.21
CA GLY A 240 -20.88 -13.39 -8.29
C GLY A 240 -22.11 -13.92 -9.02
N PHE A 241 -22.91 -13.00 -9.60
CA PHE A 241 -24.16 -13.34 -10.30
C PHE A 241 -23.91 -14.25 -11.52
N GLY A 242 -22.77 -14.08 -12.19
CA GLY A 242 -22.36 -14.89 -13.33
C GLY A 242 -22.13 -16.37 -13.02
N GLY A 243 -21.86 -16.72 -11.75
CA GLY A 243 -21.54 -18.10 -11.37
C GLY A 243 -22.67 -19.09 -11.67
N ALA A 244 -23.92 -18.65 -11.57
CA ALA A 244 -25.09 -19.47 -11.87
C ALA A 244 -25.23 -19.87 -13.36
N PHE A 245 -24.46 -19.22 -14.23
CA PHE A 245 -24.46 -19.44 -15.68
C PHE A 245 -23.35 -20.39 -16.16
N ILE A 246 -22.51 -20.88 -15.24
CA ILE A 246 -21.41 -21.80 -15.54
C ILE A 246 -21.86 -23.22 -15.21
N GLU A 247 -21.96 -24.08 -16.21
CA GLU A 247 -22.37 -25.48 -16.06
C GLU A 247 -21.22 -26.40 -15.65
N GLY A 248 -19.99 -26.05 -16.07
CA GLY A 248 -18.81 -26.87 -15.81
C GLY A 248 -17.52 -26.07 -15.93
N ILE A 249 -16.53 -26.48 -15.16
CA ILE A 249 -15.18 -25.92 -15.17
C ILE A 249 -14.19 -27.07 -15.25
N GLU A 250 -13.25 -26.97 -16.17
CA GLU A 250 -12.06 -27.82 -16.23
C GLU A 250 -10.81 -26.97 -16.00
N GLY A 251 -9.87 -27.43 -15.18
CA GLY A 251 -8.66 -26.66 -14.84
C GLY A 251 -8.75 -25.99 -13.47
N ASP A 252 -8.33 -24.73 -13.37
CA ASP A 252 -8.17 -24.02 -12.08
C ASP A 252 -9.26 -22.98 -11.79
N PRO A 253 -10.18 -23.24 -10.85
CA PRO A 253 -11.24 -22.29 -10.49
C PRO A 253 -10.74 -20.99 -9.86
N SER A 254 -9.66 -21.03 -9.06
CA SER A 254 -9.12 -19.80 -8.44
C SER A 254 -8.49 -18.88 -9.48
N GLY A 255 -7.91 -19.46 -10.53
CA GLY A 255 -7.48 -18.75 -11.73
C GLY A 255 -8.61 -17.96 -12.39
N ILE A 256 -9.85 -18.43 -12.31
CA ILE A 256 -11.03 -17.76 -12.88
C ILE A 256 -11.34 -16.43 -12.18
N ILE A 257 -11.19 -16.40 -10.86
CA ILE A 257 -11.43 -15.19 -10.05
C ILE A 257 -10.31 -14.16 -10.26
N GLY A 258 -9.14 -14.61 -10.76
CA GLY A 258 -8.04 -13.76 -11.19
C GLY A 258 -6.69 -14.05 -10.52
N LEU A 259 -6.59 -15.11 -9.71
CA LEU A 259 -5.35 -15.60 -9.11
C LEU A 259 -5.46 -17.11 -8.81
N SER A 260 -4.73 -17.92 -9.59
CA SER A 260 -4.52 -19.35 -9.31
C SER A 260 -3.66 -19.55 -8.05
N LEU A 261 -4.27 -20.06 -6.97
CA LEU A 261 -3.56 -20.44 -5.74
C LEU A 261 -2.61 -21.64 -5.95
N PRO A 262 -3.02 -22.72 -6.66
CA PRO A 262 -2.11 -23.83 -6.95
C PRO A 262 -0.86 -23.40 -7.73
N LEU A 263 -1.00 -22.55 -8.75
CA LEU A 263 0.14 -22.03 -9.50
C LEU A 263 0.98 -21.11 -8.63
N ALA A 264 0.36 -20.17 -7.90
CA ALA A 264 1.10 -19.28 -7.00
C ALA A 264 1.98 -20.07 -6.01
N ARG A 265 1.44 -21.13 -5.38
CA ARG A 265 2.23 -22.05 -4.53
C ARG A 265 3.40 -22.70 -5.27
N GLN A 266 3.18 -23.19 -6.49
CA GLN A 266 4.28 -23.80 -7.27
C GLN A 266 5.37 -22.79 -7.59
N LEU A 267 5.00 -21.54 -7.87
CA LEU A 267 5.96 -20.46 -8.16
C LEU A 267 6.73 -20.03 -6.89
N THR A 268 6.10 -20.01 -5.71
CA THR A 268 6.84 -19.77 -4.44
C THR A 268 7.83 -20.89 -4.17
N GLU A 269 7.46 -22.16 -4.41
CA GLU A 269 8.34 -23.31 -4.23
C GLU A 269 9.57 -23.25 -5.15
N GLN A 270 9.42 -22.74 -6.39
CA GLN A 270 10.55 -22.49 -7.30
C GLN A 270 11.52 -21.43 -6.77
N LEU A 271 11.04 -20.47 -5.98
CA LEU A 271 11.87 -19.48 -5.29
C LEU A 271 12.49 -20.05 -4.00
N GLY A 272 12.09 -21.24 -3.55
CA GLY A 272 12.55 -21.86 -2.32
C GLY A 272 11.76 -21.43 -1.08
N VAL A 273 10.54 -20.92 -1.28
CA VAL A 273 9.62 -20.49 -0.22
C VAL A 273 8.44 -21.47 -0.14
N GLU A 274 8.17 -22.01 1.05
CA GLU A 274 6.97 -22.81 1.26
C GLU A 274 5.75 -21.89 1.33
N TRP A 275 4.61 -22.30 0.77
CA TRP A 275 3.40 -21.46 0.79
C TRP A 275 2.95 -21.08 2.20
N THR A 276 3.19 -21.96 3.17
CA THR A 276 2.85 -21.73 4.58
C THR A 276 3.74 -20.68 5.25
N ASP A 277 4.91 -20.35 4.68
CA ASP A 277 5.74 -19.25 5.16
C ASP A 277 5.08 -17.88 4.95
N LEU A 278 4.08 -17.80 4.06
CA LEU A 278 3.33 -16.57 3.78
C LEU A 278 2.14 -16.35 4.73
N TRP A 279 1.81 -17.31 5.60
CA TRP A 279 0.62 -17.23 6.44
C TRP A 279 0.76 -16.25 7.60
N ASN A 280 0.22 -15.05 7.44
CA ASN A 280 0.18 -14.00 8.46
C ASN A 280 -1.23 -13.64 8.94
N VAL A 281 -2.27 -14.39 8.53
CA VAL A 281 -3.65 -14.20 9.00
C VAL A 281 -4.01 -15.25 10.05
N THR A 282 -4.43 -14.79 11.24
CA THR A 282 -4.91 -15.66 12.31
C THR A 282 -6.28 -16.26 11.98
N ARG A 283 -6.73 -17.23 12.79
CA ARG A 283 -8.08 -17.80 12.63
C ARG A 283 -9.16 -16.77 12.94
N ASP A 284 -8.98 -15.97 13.98
CA ASP A 284 -10.00 -15.03 14.44
C ASP A 284 -10.24 -13.91 13.41
N GLU A 285 -9.17 -13.39 12.79
CA GLU A 285 -9.25 -12.38 11.74
C GLU A 285 -9.98 -12.84 10.47
N ARG A 286 -9.99 -14.15 10.17
CA ARG A 286 -10.71 -14.69 9.00
C ARG A 286 -12.22 -14.77 9.20
N PHE A 287 -12.68 -14.76 10.44
CA PHE A 287 -14.08 -15.01 10.80
C PHE A 287 -14.69 -13.90 11.67
N GLU A 288 -13.98 -12.79 11.88
CA GLU A 288 -14.53 -11.64 12.60
C GLU A 288 -15.78 -11.10 11.88
N VAL A 289 -16.87 -11.04 12.63
CA VAL A 289 -18.10 -10.36 12.25
C VAL A 289 -17.91 -8.90 12.60
N ALA A 290 -18.11 -8.01 11.61
CA ALA A 290 -17.91 -6.56 11.74
C ALA A 290 -18.31 -6.03 13.13
N ALA A 291 -17.37 -5.34 13.79
CA ALA A 291 -17.61 -4.73 15.09
C ALA A 291 -18.85 -3.82 15.07
N PRO A 292 -19.64 -3.77 16.16
CA PRO A 292 -20.80 -2.91 16.24
C PRO A 292 -20.39 -1.44 15.99
N ASN A 293 -21.18 -0.80 15.14
CA ASN A 293 -20.95 0.56 14.67
C ASN A 293 -21.06 1.56 15.84
N ASN A 294 -19.94 2.04 16.36
CA ASN A 294 -19.87 2.98 17.50
C ASN A 294 -20.22 4.44 17.12
N GLY A 295 -21.12 4.66 16.15
CA GLY A 295 -21.69 5.98 15.85
C GLY A 295 -20.73 7.02 15.24
N GLY A 296 -19.51 6.64 14.84
CA GLY A 296 -18.58 7.48 14.09
C GLY A 296 -18.86 7.48 12.58
N LYS A 297 -18.29 8.44 11.82
CA LYS A 297 -18.26 8.35 10.35
C LYS A 297 -17.45 7.11 9.98
N LEU A 298 -18.08 6.16 9.30
CA LEU A 298 -17.43 4.93 8.86
C LEU A 298 -16.38 5.24 7.77
N PRO A 299 -15.24 4.52 7.75
CA PRO A 299 -14.35 4.55 6.61
C PRO A 299 -15.09 4.10 5.34
N PRO A 300 -14.64 4.51 4.14
CA PRO A 300 -15.19 3.98 2.89
C PRO A 300 -15.23 2.45 2.91
N LYS A 301 -16.28 1.84 2.33
CA LYS A 301 -16.42 0.37 2.23
C LYS A 301 -15.24 -0.30 1.51
N GLU A 302 -14.47 0.49 0.77
CA GLU A 302 -13.32 0.06 -0.01
C GLU A 302 -11.99 0.19 0.75
N ASN A 303 -11.99 0.75 1.97
CA ASN A 303 -10.75 0.88 2.75
C ASN A 303 -10.12 -0.50 2.99
N VAL A 304 -8.84 -0.62 2.68
CA VAL A 304 -8.13 -1.89 2.56
C VAL A 304 -7.26 -2.09 3.78
N ARG A 305 -7.59 -3.09 4.60
CA ARG A 305 -6.72 -3.53 5.68
C ARG A 305 -5.41 -4.08 5.10
N GLN A 306 -4.28 -3.57 5.57
CA GLN A 306 -2.94 -4.01 5.20
C GLN A 306 -2.18 -4.61 6.41
N PRO A 307 -1.09 -5.36 6.19
CA PRO A 307 -0.18 -5.75 7.27
C PRO A 307 0.34 -4.52 8.01
N GLY A 308 0.37 -4.59 9.34
CA GLY A 308 0.66 -3.44 10.20
C GLY A 308 -0.57 -2.64 10.63
N ASP A 309 -1.72 -2.78 9.94
CA ASP A 309 -2.95 -2.08 10.35
C ASP A 309 -3.59 -2.71 11.58
N GLY A 310 -3.76 -1.88 12.60
CA GLY A 310 -4.43 -2.25 13.83
C GLY A 310 -4.20 -1.22 14.94
N TRP A 311 -4.96 -1.38 16.02
CA TRP A 311 -4.82 -0.56 17.20
C TRP A 311 -3.91 -1.24 18.23
N VAL A 312 -2.94 -0.49 18.75
CA VAL A 312 -2.12 -0.88 19.91
C VAL A 312 -2.62 -0.12 21.13
N GLU A 313 -2.91 -0.84 22.21
CA GLU A 313 -3.15 -0.23 23.52
C GLU A 313 -1.81 0.24 24.10
N CYS A 314 -1.67 1.55 24.28
CA CYS A 314 -0.43 2.15 24.71
C CYS A 314 -0.37 2.35 26.22
N ALA A 315 0.82 2.24 26.79
CA ALA A 315 1.09 2.59 28.19
C ALA A 315 0.75 4.06 28.54
N CYS A 316 0.61 4.92 27.52
CA CYS A 316 0.10 6.28 27.67
C CYS A 316 -1.43 6.36 27.91
N GLY A 317 -2.15 5.23 27.97
CA GLY A 317 -3.60 5.19 28.18
C GLY A 317 -4.42 5.59 26.95
N ARG A 318 -3.80 5.66 25.77
CA ARG A 318 -4.47 5.89 24.48
C ARG A 318 -4.25 4.72 23.54
N LYS A 319 -5.02 4.67 22.46
CA LYS A 319 -4.83 3.73 21.35
C LYS A 319 -4.05 4.42 20.23
N HIS A 320 -3.07 3.73 19.67
CA HIS A 320 -2.32 4.19 18.51
C HIS A 320 -2.52 3.25 17.33
N TRP A 321 -2.54 3.81 16.11
CA TRP A 321 -2.65 3.06 14.87
C TRP A 321 -1.27 2.57 14.43
N GLY A 322 -1.20 1.34 13.90
CA GLY A 322 0.03 0.72 13.41
C GLY A 322 0.63 -0.25 14.43
N THR A 323 0.46 -1.56 14.21
CA THR A 323 0.96 -2.60 15.13
C THR A 323 2.48 -2.71 15.15
N ASN A 324 3.16 -2.27 14.09
CA ASN A 324 4.61 -2.22 13.99
C ASN A 324 5.18 -0.80 14.25
N GLY A 325 4.36 0.09 14.81
CA GLY A 325 4.57 1.53 14.81
C GLY A 325 4.01 2.20 13.56
N ALA A 326 4.15 3.52 13.49
CA ALA A 326 3.78 4.33 12.34
C ALA A 326 4.90 5.32 11.99
N ALA A 327 4.93 5.78 10.75
CA ALA A 327 5.95 6.72 10.31
C ALA A 327 5.43 7.64 9.20
N GLY A 328 6.03 8.82 9.06
CA GLY A 328 5.64 9.81 8.07
C GLY A 328 6.79 10.72 7.66
N VAL A 329 6.68 11.32 6.48
CA VAL A 329 7.71 12.21 5.92
C VAL A 329 7.30 13.67 6.10
N LEU A 330 8.04 14.39 6.94
CA LEU A 330 8.00 15.84 7.01
C LEU A 330 8.91 16.42 5.91
N LEU A 331 8.36 16.51 4.70
CA LEU A 331 9.04 17.07 3.54
C LEU A 331 9.02 18.60 3.58
N ALA A 332 10.20 19.21 3.44
CA ALA A 332 10.38 20.65 3.42
C ALA A 332 10.97 21.14 2.08
N ARG A 333 10.51 22.30 1.61
CA ARG A 333 11.04 23.01 0.45
C ARG A 333 11.97 24.12 0.89
N ARG A 334 13.14 24.22 0.27
CA ARG A 334 14.12 25.29 0.51
C ARG A 334 14.09 26.31 -0.61
N ASP A 335 14.32 27.58 -0.28
CA ASP A 335 14.59 28.60 -1.28
C ASP A 335 15.94 28.30 -1.96
N ALA A 336 15.96 28.35 -3.30
CA ALA A 336 17.15 27.97 -4.07
C ALA A 336 18.32 28.95 -3.92
N GLN A 337 18.08 30.20 -3.49
CA GLN A 337 19.12 31.22 -3.31
C GLN A 337 19.58 31.29 -1.85
N THR A 338 18.65 31.32 -0.90
CA THR A 338 18.96 31.51 0.52
C THR A 338 19.19 30.19 1.24
N GLY A 339 18.74 29.05 0.68
CA GLY A 339 18.75 27.74 1.34
C GLY A 339 17.81 27.63 2.54
N GLU A 340 17.01 28.65 2.82
CA GLU A 340 16.09 28.67 3.96
C GLU A 340 14.84 27.83 3.67
N VAL A 341 14.31 27.17 4.70
CA VAL A 341 13.05 26.44 4.59
C VAL A 341 11.90 27.44 4.40
N THR A 342 11.12 27.26 3.35
CA THR A 342 10.00 28.14 3.00
C THR A 342 8.65 27.48 3.24
N HIS A 343 8.51 26.21 2.89
CA HIS A 343 7.25 25.47 2.96
C HIS A 343 7.48 24.05 3.48
N ILE A 344 6.42 23.44 4.01
CA ILE A 344 6.36 22.00 4.29
C ILE A 344 5.13 21.38 3.60
N VAL A 345 5.22 20.10 3.26
CA VAL A 345 4.04 19.34 2.83
C VAL A 345 3.19 19.01 4.04
N MET A 346 1.89 19.29 3.96
CA MET A 346 0.92 18.92 4.99
C MET A 346 -0.28 18.20 4.40
N GLN A 347 -0.79 17.23 5.16
CA GLN A 347 -2.01 16.49 4.87
C GLN A 347 -3.16 17.02 5.72
N HIS A 348 -4.29 17.34 5.08
CA HIS A 348 -5.56 17.56 5.76
C HIS A 348 -6.32 16.24 5.86
N ARG A 349 -6.37 15.67 7.06
CA ARG A 349 -6.84 14.30 7.28
C ARG A 349 -8.35 14.17 7.06
N ALA A 350 -8.77 13.07 6.43
CA ALA A 350 -10.19 12.76 6.23
C ALA A 350 -10.97 12.74 7.54
N ALA A 351 -12.26 13.09 7.47
CA ALA A 351 -13.08 13.24 8.68
C ALA A 351 -13.28 11.92 9.47
N TRP A 352 -12.98 10.77 8.87
CA TRP A 352 -13.12 9.44 9.46
C TRP A 352 -11.82 8.88 10.05
N SER A 353 -10.68 9.54 9.81
CA SER A 353 -9.39 9.11 10.37
C SER A 353 -9.29 9.41 11.87
N ALA A 354 -8.25 8.87 12.53
CA ALA A 354 -7.84 9.33 13.85
C ALA A 354 -7.63 10.87 13.82
N GLU A 355 -8.26 11.57 14.77
CA GLU A 355 -8.31 13.05 14.84
C GLU A 355 -8.69 13.73 13.51
N GLY A 356 -9.65 13.17 12.76
CA GLY A 356 -10.05 13.66 11.43
C GLY A 356 -10.37 15.16 11.32
N GLY A 357 -10.06 15.72 10.14
CA GLY A 357 -10.19 17.15 9.85
C GLY A 357 -9.10 18.03 10.46
N THR A 358 -8.05 17.44 11.03
CA THR A 358 -6.83 18.12 11.47
C THR A 358 -5.73 18.05 10.41
N TRP A 359 -4.74 18.92 10.54
CA TRP A 359 -3.56 18.98 9.69
C TRP A 359 -2.39 18.25 10.34
N GLY A 360 -1.70 17.42 9.57
CA GLY A 360 -0.57 16.62 10.05
C GLY A 360 0.43 16.29 8.96
N ILE A 361 1.39 15.44 9.32
CA ILE A 361 2.40 14.91 8.42
C ILE A 361 1.79 13.71 7.68
N PRO A 362 1.94 13.60 6.35
CA PRO A 362 1.52 12.41 5.62
C PRO A 362 2.31 11.19 6.11
N GLY A 363 1.60 10.09 6.39
CA GLY A 363 2.20 8.89 6.95
C GLY A 363 1.19 7.98 7.62
N GLY A 364 1.55 6.69 7.67
CA GLY A 364 0.67 5.62 8.14
C GLY A 364 1.44 4.51 8.86
N ALA A 365 0.83 3.32 8.89
CA ALA A 365 1.35 2.17 9.60
C ALA A 365 2.60 1.59 8.90
N ILE A 366 3.58 1.13 9.69
CA ILE A 366 4.74 0.43 9.13
C ILE A 366 4.33 -1.00 8.76
N ALA A 367 4.58 -1.43 7.52
CA ALA A 367 4.22 -2.76 7.07
C ALA A 367 5.21 -3.83 7.59
N ASP A 368 4.82 -5.10 7.49
CA ASP A 368 5.67 -6.21 7.92
C ASP A 368 6.98 -6.25 7.12
N GLY A 369 8.11 -6.23 7.82
CA GLY A 369 9.44 -6.33 7.23
C GLY A 369 10.11 -4.99 6.88
N GLU A 370 9.39 -3.87 6.94
CA GLU A 370 9.94 -2.53 6.70
C GLU A 370 10.69 -2.00 7.92
N ASN A 371 11.74 -1.19 7.71
CA ASN A 371 12.24 -0.29 8.75
C ASN A 371 11.45 1.03 8.78
N THR A 372 11.71 1.87 9.79
CA THR A 372 10.96 3.14 9.97
C THR A 372 11.05 4.09 8.77
N ILE A 373 12.21 4.19 8.12
CA ILE A 373 12.41 5.08 6.96
C ILE A 373 11.72 4.51 5.73
N GLU A 374 11.83 3.20 5.47
CA GLU A 374 11.14 2.54 4.37
C GLU A 374 9.62 2.67 4.49
N GLY A 375 9.07 2.47 5.69
CA GLY A 375 7.64 2.67 5.96
C GLY A 375 7.20 4.11 5.71
N ALA A 376 7.95 5.10 6.22
CA ALA A 376 7.65 6.52 5.97
C ALA A 376 7.66 6.86 4.46
N LEU A 377 8.66 6.38 3.73
CA LEU A 377 8.80 6.60 2.29
C LEU A 377 7.65 5.96 1.51
N ARG A 378 7.28 4.71 1.83
CA ARG A 378 6.14 4.03 1.19
C ARG A 378 4.84 4.77 1.43
N GLU A 379 4.54 5.07 2.70
CA GLU A 379 3.31 5.77 3.11
C GLU A 379 3.22 7.17 2.50
N SER A 380 4.31 7.94 2.49
CA SER A 380 4.33 9.28 1.89
C SER A 380 4.07 9.27 0.37
N PHE A 381 4.45 8.20 -0.33
CA PHE A 381 4.07 8.02 -1.73
C PHE A 381 2.57 7.68 -1.87
N GLU A 382 2.09 6.75 -1.06
CA GLU A 382 0.72 6.22 -1.10
C GLU A 382 -0.31 7.29 -0.76
N GLU A 383 -0.05 8.10 0.26
CA GLU A 383 -0.97 9.16 0.68
C GLU A 383 -0.75 10.45 -0.11
N ALA A 384 0.52 10.84 -0.30
CA ALA A 384 0.90 12.20 -0.68
C ALA A 384 1.59 12.36 -2.04
N ASN A 385 1.78 11.28 -2.80
CA ASN A 385 2.50 11.32 -4.08
C ASN A 385 3.94 11.86 -3.94
N ILE A 386 4.58 11.60 -2.80
CA ILE A 386 5.99 11.95 -2.57
C ILE A 386 6.85 10.77 -3.02
N THR A 387 7.56 10.92 -4.15
CA THR A 387 8.44 9.87 -4.67
C THR A 387 9.76 9.83 -3.89
N PRO A 388 10.24 8.66 -3.44
CA PRO A 388 11.53 8.54 -2.76
C PRO A 388 12.71 9.10 -3.58
N GLU A 389 12.66 9.00 -4.91
CA GLU A 389 13.72 9.50 -5.78
C GLU A 389 13.85 11.03 -5.78
N ASP A 390 12.78 11.75 -5.47
CA ASP A 390 12.72 13.22 -5.52
C ASP A 390 13.18 13.89 -4.23
N ILE A 391 13.42 13.11 -3.15
CA ILE A 391 13.70 13.64 -1.82
C ILE A 391 14.96 13.05 -1.20
N GLU A 392 15.65 13.86 -0.41
CA GLU A 392 16.77 13.42 0.43
C GLU A 392 16.33 13.34 1.89
N VAL A 393 16.60 12.21 2.55
CA VAL A 393 16.31 12.03 3.98
C VAL A 393 17.51 12.50 4.79
N VAL A 394 17.28 13.47 5.68
CA VAL A 394 18.33 14.20 6.41
C VAL A 394 18.24 14.05 7.93
N GLY A 395 17.39 13.15 8.41
CA GLY A 395 17.31 12.77 9.82
C GLY A 395 15.92 12.25 10.18
N SER A 396 15.74 11.89 11.45
CA SER A 396 14.43 11.46 11.95
C SER A 396 14.23 11.76 13.43
N TYR A 397 12.99 11.87 13.85
CA TYR A 397 12.57 11.92 15.25
C TYR A 397 11.57 10.79 15.53
N CYS A 398 11.90 9.93 16.48
CA CYS A 398 11.02 8.87 16.97
C CYS A 398 10.43 9.26 18.33
N GLU A 399 9.11 9.35 18.41
CA GLU A 399 8.41 9.41 19.69
C GLU A 399 8.12 7.97 20.17
N ASP A 400 8.87 7.52 21.17
CA ASP A 400 8.85 6.15 21.69
C ASP A 400 8.00 6.06 22.97
N HIS A 401 6.92 5.30 22.90
CA HIS A 401 6.03 5.06 24.03
C HIS A 401 6.29 3.68 24.68
N GLY A 402 7.23 2.89 24.19
CA GLY A 402 7.48 1.51 24.62
C GLY A 402 6.83 0.48 23.69
N PRO A 403 5.53 0.16 23.82
CA PRO A 403 4.88 -0.83 22.97
C PRO A 403 4.51 -0.29 21.58
N TRP A 404 4.68 1.01 21.36
CA TRP A 404 4.40 1.69 20.09
C TRP A 404 5.32 2.90 19.92
N SER A 405 5.60 3.28 18.68
CA SER A 405 6.33 4.51 18.36
C SER A 405 5.84 5.15 17.06
N TYR A 406 6.05 6.46 16.94
CA TYR A 406 5.89 7.21 15.69
C TYR A 406 7.22 7.80 15.24
N THR A 407 7.64 7.52 14.00
CA THR A 407 8.85 8.13 13.42
C THR A 407 8.50 9.21 12.40
N THR A 408 8.86 10.46 12.72
CA THR A 408 8.87 11.57 11.77
C THR A 408 10.20 11.61 11.03
N VAL A 409 10.18 11.47 9.71
CA VAL A 409 11.36 11.53 8.84
C VAL A 409 11.48 12.93 8.27
N PHE A 410 12.62 13.58 8.47
CA PHE A 410 12.90 14.90 7.90
C PHE A 410 13.50 14.73 6.51
N ALA A 411 12.92 15.41 5.53
CA ALA A 411 13.41 15.36 4.16
C ALA A 411 13.38 16.72 3.47
N PHE A 412 14.26 16.91 2.49
CA PHE A 412 14.21 18.03 1.55
C PHE A 412 13.99 17.52 0.12
N GLU A 413 13.48 18.39 -0.75
CA GLU A 413 13.54 18.14 -2.20
C GLU A 413 15.02 18.09 -2.64
N LYS A 414 15.36 17.09 -3.47
CA LYS A 414 16.69 17.00 -4.07
C LYS A 414 16.93 18.17 -5.03
N PRO A 415 18.19 18.62 -5.20
CA PRO A 415 18.53 19.62 -6.21
C PRO A 415 18.04 19.21 -7.61
N GLY A 416 17.25 20.08 -8.24
CA GLY A 416 16.70 19.85 -9.59
C GLY A 416 15.43 19.01 -9.64
N HIS A 417 14.92 18.55 -8.49
CA HIS A 417 13.64 17.86 -8.38
C HIS A 417 12.56 18.81 -7.85
N GLU A 418 11.31 18.55 -8.23
CA GLU A 418 10.14 19.24 -7.68
C GLU A 418 9.07 18.21 -7.32
N VAL A 419 8.63 18.25 -6.07
CA VAL A 419 7.57 17.39 -5.57
C VAL A 419 6.23 18.10 -5.70
N HIS A 420 5.31 17.42 -6.39
CA HIS A 420 3.92 17.84 -6.55
C HIS A 420 3.01 16.96 -5.70
N PRO A 421 2.79 17.31 -4.43
CA PRO A 421 1.97 16.50 -3.55
C PRO A 421 0.52 16.53 -4.00
N LYS A 422 -0.16 15.39 -3.88
CA LYS A 422 -1.60 15.26 -4.13
C LYS A 422 -2.14 14.10 -3.30
N ALA A 423 -3.40 14.19 -2.93
CA ALA A 423 -4.13 13.06 -2.34
C ALA A 423 -4.19 11.92 -3.36
N ASN A 424 -3.59 10.79 -3.01
CA ASN A 424 -3.60 9.56 -3.82
C ASN A 424 -4.59 8.51 -3.28
N ASP A 425 -5.17 8.75 -2.10
CA ASP A 425 -6.12 7.89 -1.41
C ASP A 425 -7.33 8.66 -0.85
N ASP A 426 -8.24 7.93 -0.20
CA ASP A 426 -9.43 8.48 0.46
C ASP A 426 -9.16 8.95 1.90
N GLU A 427 -7.91 8.87 2.38
CA GLU A 427 -7.51 9.25 3.74
C GLU A 427 -7.22 10.75 3.86
N SER A 428 -7.11 11.43 2.72
CA SER A 428 -6.72 12.83 2.63
C SER A 428 -7.84 13.68 2.00
N MET A 429 -8.24 14.77 2.67
CA MET A 429 -9.12 15.79 2.07
C MET A 429 -8.37 16.66 1.05
N GLU A 430 -7.15 17.02 1.40
CA GLU A 430 -6.20 17.73 0.55
C GLU A 430 -4.78 17.52 1.07
N ILE A 431 -3.80 17.66 0.17
CA ILE A 431 -2.37 17.67 0.51
C ILE A 431 -1.74 18.83 -0.22
N VAL A 432 -1.10 19.73 0.52
CA VAL A 432 -0.61 21.00 0.01
C VAL A 432 0.72 21.40 0.63
N TRP A 433 1.46 22.25 -0.10
CA TRP A 433 2.56 23.01 0.47
C TRP A 433 2.01 24.15 1.34
N VAL A 434 2.42 24.20 2.60
CA VAL A 434 2.06 25.26 3.55
C VAL A 434 3.30 26.06 3.91
N PRO A 435 3.27 27.41 3.85
CA PRO A 435 4.38 28.23 4.34
C PRO A 435 4.71 27.87 5.78
N ILE A 436 6.00 27.69 6.09
CA ILE A 436 6.43 27.18 7.40
C ILE A 436 5.91 28.04 8.56
N ASP A 437 5.83 29.35 8.37
CA ASP A 437 5.37 30.30 9.38
C ASP A 437 3.83 30.30 9.56
N GLU A 438 3.08 29.75 8.60
CA GLU A 438 1.61 29.64 8.65
C GLU A 438 1.12 28.30 9.24
N VAL A 439 2.04 27.35 9.50
CA VAL A 439 1.70 26.04 10.06
C VAL A 439 0.97 26.15 11.41
N PRO A 440 1.38 27.02 12.36
CA PRO A 440 0.67 27.19 13.63
C PRO A 440 -0.77 27.71 13.49
N ASP A 441 -1.11 28.35 12.38
CA ASP A 441 -2.45 28.89 12.13
C ASP A 441 -3.45 27.82 11.67
N ARG A 442 -2.96 26.62 11.33
CA ARG A 442 -3.77 25.47 10.94
C ARG A 442 -4.32 24.74 12.17
N LYS A 443 -5.43 24.02 11.98
CA LYS A 443 -5.96 23.10 13.01
C LYS A 443 -5.09 21.84 13.09
N LEU A 444 -3.97 21.91 13.78
CA LEU A 444 -2.98 20.82 13.86
C LEU A 444 -3.49 19.61 14.66
N LEU A 445 -3.08 18.43 14.21
CA LEU A 445 -3.13 17.17 14.97
C LEU A 445 -2.46 17.36 16.33
N THR A 446 -2.97 16.74 17.40
CA THR A 446 -2.47 16.97 18.76
C THR A 446 -0.97 16.69 18.92
N ALA A 447 -0.47 15.60 18.32
CA ALA A 447 0.96 15.29 18.29
C ALA A 447 1.75 16.36 17.53
N MET A 448 1.32 16.69 16.31
CA MET A 448 1.98 17.71 15.48
C MET A 448 2.05 19.07 16.19
N ARG A 449 0.97 19.52 16.83
CA ARG A 449 0.96 20.77 17.60
C ARG A 449 1.98 20.75 18.74
N THR A 450 2.14 19.60 19.39
CA THR A 450 3.06 19.42 20.51
C THR A 450 4.52 19.52 20.05
N ASP A 451 4.86 18.86 18.95
CA ASP A 451 6.24 18.78 18.48
C ASP A 451 6.65 19.91 17.53
N TRP A 452 5.69 20.64 16.94
CA TRP A 452 5.94 21.63 15.88
C TRP A 452 7.07 22.63 16.21
N PRO A 453 7.11 23.27 17.40
CA PRO A 453 8.21 24.20 17.71
C PRO A 453 9.60 23.55 17.67
N SER A 454 9.69 22.26 18.01
CA SER A 454 10.93 21.48 17.93
C SER A 454 11.25 21.09 16.48
N PHE A 455 10.24 20.71 15.70
CA PHE A 455 10.39 20.34 14.28
C PHE A 455 10.79 21.53 13.42
N GLU A 456 10.15 22.69 13.60
CA GLU A 456 10.49 23.91 12.89
C GLU A 456 11.96 24.30 13.13
N LYS A 457 12.39 24.31 14.40
CA LYS A 457 13.79 24.58 14.77
C LYS A 457 14.74 23.56 14.14
N ARG A 458 14.37 22.28 14.13
CA ARG A 458 15.19 21.21 13.55
C ARG A 458 15.32 21.35 12.04
N LEU A 459 14.22 21.60 11.33
CA LEU A 459 14.22 21.84 9.88
C LEU A 459 15.12 23.02 9.50
N ARG A 460 15.02 24.14 10.23
CA ARG A 460 15.89 25.31 9.99
C ARG A 460 17.37 24.99 10.26
N ALA A 461 17.68 24.19 11.28
CA ALA A 461 19.05 23.75 11.55
C ALA A 461 19.60 22.83 10.44
N LEU A 462 18.82 21.81 10.06
CA LEU A 462 19.17 20.88 8.98
C LEU A 462 19.38 21.63 7.65
N ALA A 463 18.57 22.64 7.36
CA ALA A 463 18.73 23.44 6.13
C ALA A 463 20.06 24.23 6.10
N VAL A 464 20.58 24.62 7.26
CA VAL A 464 21.91 25.27 7.38
C VAL A 464 23.03 24.24 7.21
N GLU A 465 22.87 23.05 7.77
CA GLU A 465 23.84 21.94 7.68
C GLU A 465 23.97 21.43 6.24
N HIS A 466 22.87 21.35 5.50
CA HIS A 466 22.81 20.87 4.10
C HIS A 466 22.83 22.01 3.06
N LYS A 467 23.36 23.19 3.38
CA LYS A 467 23.35 24.39 2.50
C LYS A 467 24.36 24.34 1.34
N GLY A 468 25.01 23.20 1.09
CA GLY A 468 26.16 23.10 0.18
C GLY A 468 26.33 21.78 -0.56
N GLU A 469 25.29 20.96 -0.66
CA GLU A 469 25.25 19.72 -1.45
C GLU A 469 24.44 19.89 -2.74
#